data_AF-A0A8T7J7G3-F1
#
_entry.id   AF-A0A8T7J7G3-F1
#
_cell.length_a   1.000
_cell.length_b   1.000
_cell.length_c   1.000
_cell.angle_alpha   90.00
_cell.angle_beta   90.00
_cell.angle_gamma   90.00
#
_symmetry.space_group_name_H-M   'P 1'
#
loop_
_entity.id
_entity.type
_entity.pdbx_description
1 polymer ?
#
loop_
_entity_poly.entity_id
_entity_poly.type
_entity_poly.pdbx_seq_one_letter_code
_entity_poly.pdbx_strand_id
1 'polypeptide(L)'
;MNYISQKITIAIVLSGLVGCSSVNEQDSRPYVGVGLVQSELQPRVIGGEADYEGRSQGAEVTVGVPLGKRVSLEATLADLGEVDFGQDRSLAYHSADVGLAVEVPLTKSLSVYGKAALGYLDTEAKGLAANDLYSLHRSVSAGVQASGDNWAARVGYSSWDEDAKGLTVSLLHRIGKNTRSQANAGVAMQPQYEPTVQQAQPVEMLPNAPSYLYFAPLSGALSIDENRQLLSWASSAKGSHVEITGFADSTTDGERAAMYADLRAQTVASALRSRFSNLTVSVKPSQVVPAGEPWSAQQLINRRVEIRWTN
;
A
#
# COMPACT_ATOMS: atom_id res chain seq x y z
N MET A 1 15.57 21.43 30.02
CA MET A 1 14.55 20.37 30.20
C MET A 1 14.76 19.35 29.09
N ASN A 2 15.08 18.11 29.46
CA ASN A 2 15.41 17.04 28.52
C ASN A 2 14.12 16.45 27.94
N TYR A 3 13.92 16.56 26.62
CA TYR A 3 12.86 15.85 25.92
C TYR A 3 13.34 14.43 25.61
N ILE A 4 12.80 13.45 26.34
CA ILE A 4 12.97 12.03 26.05
C ILE A 4 12.19 11.74 24.76
N SER A 5 12.91 11.61 23.65
CA SER A 5 12.39 11.09 22.39
C SER A 5 11.96 9.63 22.59
N GLN A 6 10.66 9.38 22.72
CA GLN A 6 10.13 8.03 22.60
C GLN A 6 10.23 7.61 21.12
N LYS A 7 11.21 6.75 20.82
CA LYS A 7 11.26 6.01 19.56
C LYS A 7 10.15 4.96 19.60
N ILE A 8 9.01 5.23 18.97
CA ILE A 8 7.99 4.22 18.71
C ILE A 8 8.47 3.34 17.55
N THR A 9 8.90 2.13 17.87
CA THR A 9 9.19 1.09 16.89
C THR A 9 7.88 0.54 16.34
N ILE A 10 7.56 0.92 15.10
CA ILE A 10 6.44 0.37 14.33
C ILE A 10 6.88 -0.97 13.74
N ALA A 11 6.50 -2.08 14.36
CA ALA A 11 6.64 -3.41 13.80
C ALA A 11 5.32 -3.81 13.11
N ILE A 12 5.15 -3.43 11.83
CA ILE A 12 4.09 -4.00 11.00
C ILE A 12 4.56 -5.39 10.56
N VAL A 13 4.18 -6.41 11.33
CA VAL A 13 4.29 -7.81 10.89
C VAL A 13 3.03 -8.14 10.10
N LEU A 14 2.98 -7.70 8.83
CA LEU A 14 2.01 -8.19 7.84
C LEU A 14 2.59 -9.35 7.00
N SER A 15 3.52 -10.12 7.57
CA SER A 15 4.28 -11.14 6.85
C SER A 15 3.55 -12.49 6.69
N GLY A 16 2.28 -12.60 7.10
CA GLY A 16 1.63 -13.88 7.33
C GLY A 16 0.48 -14.29 6.39
N LEU A 17 0.02 -13.45 5.46
CA LEU A 17 -1.25 -13.71 4.74
C LEU A 17 -1.15 -13.79 3.21
N VAL A 18 0.02 -14.08 2.65
CA VAL A 18 0.14 -14.58 1.27
C VAL A 18 0.11 -16.11 1.27
N GLY A 19 -0.91 -16.68 1.94
CA GLY A 19 -1.23 -18.10 1.84
C GLY A 19 -2.27 -18.28 0.73
N CYS A 20 -1.82 -18.55 -0.49
CA CYS A 20 -2.69 -18.94 -1.60
C CYS A 20 -3.48 -20.21 -1.22
N SER A 21 -4.73 -20.04 -0.79
CA SER A 21 -5.67 -21.15 -0.59
C SER A 21 -6.87 -21.02 -1.55
N SER A 22 -6.92 -21.97 -2.48
CA SER A 22 -8.13 -22.61 -3.05
C SER A 22 -9.15 -22.95 -1.94
N VAL A 23 -10.48 -22.99 -2.06
CA VAL A 23 -11.52 -22.62 -3.03
C VAL A 23 -12.74 -22.24 -2.16
N ASN A 24 -13.24 -21.02 -2.30
CA ASN A 24 -14.65 -20.66 -2.15
C ASN A 24 -14.79 -19.28 -2.81
N GLU A 25 -15.80 -19.16 -3.68
CA GLU A 25 -16.02 -18.02 -4.57
C GLU A 25 -16.45 -16.81 -3.73
N GLN A 26 -15.50 -15.97 -3.35
CA GLN A 26 -15.77 -14.71 -2.66
C GLN A 26 -15.90 -13.60 -3.70
N ASP A 27 -16.91 -12.77 -3.53
CA ASP A 27 -17.40 -11.81 -4.51
C ASP A 27 -16.34 -10.78 -4.93
N SER A 28 -15.98 -10.77 -6.22
CA SER A 28 -14.98 -9.87 -6.81
C SER A 28 -15.58 -8.54 -7.29
N ARG A 29 -16.84 -8.27 -6.96
CA ARG A 29 -17.52 -7.06 -7.41
C ARG A 29 -17.06 -5.81 -6.66
N PRO A 30 -16.86 -4.68 -7.36
CA PRO A 30 -16.69 -3.39 -6.70
C PRO A 30 -17.94 -3.05 -5.89
N TYR A 31 -17.78 -2.23 -4.86
CA TYR A 31 -18.89 -1.82 -4.00
C TYR A 31 -18.79 -0.35 -3.62
N VAL A 32 -19.95 0.20 -3.27
CA VAL A 32 -20.13 1.55 -2.73
C VAL A 32 -20.86 1.44 -1.41
N GLY A 33 -20.52 2.27 -0.44
CA GLY A 33 -21.11 2.25 0.88
C GLY A 33 -21.43 3.64 1.38
N VAL A 34 -22.44 3.71 2.24
CA VAL A 34 -22.76 4.90 3.04
C VAL A 34 -22.84 4.48 4.51
N GLY A 35 -22.37 5.33 5.41
CA GLY A 35 -22.35 5.05 6.83
C GLY A 35 -22.55 6.28 7.69
N LEU A 36 -22.86 6.02 8.95
CA LEU A 36 -22.86 7.01 10.02
C LEU A 36 -21.63 6.78 10.88
N VAL A 37 -21.00 7.88 11.30
CA VAL A 37 -19.87 7.85 12.22
C VAL A 37 -20.25 8.58 13.51
N GLN A 38 -19.90 7.99 14.63
CA GLN A 38 -19.85 8.66 15.93
C GLN A 38 -18.38 8.82 16.32
N SER A 39 -17.91 10.05 16.37
CA SER A 39 -16.51 10.40 16.61
C SER A 39 -16.31 10.96 18.02
N GLU A 40 -15.14 10.67 18.58
CA GLU A 40 -14.52 11.40 19.69
C GLU A 40 -13.36 12.20 19.10
N LEU A 41 -13.47 13.53 19.18
CA LEU A 41 -12.54 14.50 18.61
C LEU A 41 -11.77 15.17 19.76
N GLN A 42 -10.45 15.20 19.65
CA GLN A 42 -9.53 15.77 20.63
C GLN A 42 -8.65 16.87 19.98
N PRO A 43 -9.22 18.03 19.62
CA PRO A 43 -8.47 19.13 19.03
C PRO A 43 -7.37 19.64 19.97
N ARG A 44 -6.14 19.73 19.48
CA ARG A 44 -5.07 20.48 20.15
C ARG A 44 -5.01 21.91 19.64
N VAL A 45 -5.36 22.86 20.50
CA VAL A 45 -5.30 24.30 20.20
C VAL A 45 -4.05 24.90 20.83
N ILE A 46 -3.15 25.44 20.00
CA ILE A 46 -1.91 26.10 20.48
C ILE A 46 -2.29 27.32 21.32
N GLY A 47 -1.90 27.32 22.61
CA GLY A 47 -2.16 28.42 23.54
C GLY A 47 -3.44 28.29 24.38
N GLY A 48 -4.15 27.16 24.29
CA GLY A 48 -5.26 26.81 25.20
C GLY A 48 -4.80 25.87 26.31
N GLU A 49 -5.26 26.10 27.55
CA GLU A 49 -4.98 25.22 28.71
C GLU A 49 -5.94 24.04 28.83
N ALA A 50 -6.87 23.85 27.88
CA ALA A 50 -7.90 22.82 27.97
C ALA A 50 -7.83 21.85 26.78
N ASP A 51 -7.59 20.57 27.08
CA ASP A 51 -7.91 19.47 26.17
C ASP A 51 -9.44 19.43 26.04
N TYR A 52 -9.94 19.71 24.84
CA TYR A 52 -11.36 19.60 24.54
C TYR A 52 -11.64 18.20 24.02
N GLU A 53 -12.59 17.50 24.64
CA GLU A 53 -13.11 16.23 24.15
C GLU A 53 -14.55 16.46 23.66
N GLY A 54 -14.75 16.35 22.35
CA GLY A 54 -16.06 16.48 21.72
C GLY A 54 -16.55 15.13 21.22
N ARG A 55 -17.81 14.79 21.48
CA ARG A 55 -18.50 13.72 20.76
C ARG A 55 -19.30 14.33 19.64
N SER A 56 -19.07 13.87 18.41
CA SER A 56 -19.84 14.31 17.26
C SER A 56 -20.40 13.13 16.48
N GLN A 57 -21.39 13.44 15.63
CA GLN A 57 -21.94 12.52 14.65
C GLN A 57 -21.64 13.08 13.26
N GLY A 58 -21.49 12.17 12.30
CA GLY A 58 -21.27 12.52 10.91
C GLY A 58 -21.61 11.37 9.99
N ALA A 59 -21.13 11.44 8.76
CA ALA A 59 -21.42 10.46 7.73
C ALA A 59 -20.17 10.10 6.93
N GLU A 60 -20.13 8.88 6.40
CA GLU A 60 -19.06 8.42 5.52
C GLU A 60 -19.61 7.84 4.22
N VAL A 61 -18.84 8.01 3.15
CA VAL A 61 -19.03 7.33 1.87
C VAL A 61 -17.78 6.50 1.60
N THR A 62 -17.97 5.24 1.22
CA THR A 62 -16.88 4.32 0.90
C THR A 62 -17.02 3.80 -0.52
N VAL A 63 -15.91 3.66 -1.24
CA VAL A 63 -15.84 2.94 -2.51
C VAL A 63 -14.73 1.90 -2.38
N GLY A 64 -15.03 0.66 -2.78
CA GLY A 64 -14.11 -0.45 -2.66
C GLY A 64 -14.00 -1.28 -3.93
N VAL A 65 -12.78 -1.70 -4.25
CA VAL A 65 -12.48 -2.62 -5.35
C VAL A 65 -11.76 -3.84 -4.78
N PRO A 66 -12.34 -5.04 -4.86
CA PRO A 66 -11.65 -6.26 -4.46
C PRO A 66 -10.38 -6.49 -5.28
N LEU A 67 -9.25 -6.65 -4.61
CA LEU A 67 -7.96 -7.01 -5.22
C LEU A 67 -7.69 -8.52 -5.17
N GLY A 68 -8.47 -9.25 -4.40
CA GLY A 68 -8.42 -10.69 -4.26
C GLY A 68 -9.55 -11.20 -3.37
N LYS A 69 -9.43 -12.43 -2.87
CA LYS A 69 -10.50 -13.06 -2.06
C LYS A 69 -10.75 -12.37 -0.72
N ARG A 70 -9.71 -11.78 -0.14
CA ARG A 70 -9.72 -11.22 1.22
C ARG A 70 -9.26 -9.78 1.28
N VAL A 71 -8.72 -9.24 0.18
CA VAL A 71 -8.09 -7.92 0.17
C VAL A 71 -8.86 -7.04 -0.78
N SER A 72 -9.22 -5.85 -0.33
CA SER A 72 -9.83 -4.79 -1.13
C SER A 72 -9.01 -3.52 -1.02
N LEU A 73 -8.96 -2.75 -2.10
CA LEU A 73 -8.58 -1.35 -2.06
C LEU A 73 -9.84 -0.55 -1.72
N GLU A 74 -9.83 0.20 -0.62
CA GLU A 74 -10.94 1.04 -0.17
C GLU A 74 -10.52 2.51 -0.17
N ALA A 75 -11.40 3.38 -0.68
CA ALA A 75 -11.35 4.81 -0.50
C ALA A 75 -12.54 5.26 0.36
N THR A 76 -12.33 6.16 1.31
CA THR A 76 -13.35 6.65 2.24
C THR A 76 -13.33 8.17 2.29
N LEU A 77 -14.48 8.80 2.14
CA LEU A 77 -14.69 10.22 2.44
C LEU A 77 -15.60 10.30 3.66
N ALA A 78 -15.19 11.01 4.70
CA ALA A 78 -15.96 11.12 5.92
C ALA A 78 -16.10 12.56 6.38
N ASP A 79 -17.30 12.93 6.79
CA ASP A 79 -17.55 14.02 7.71
C ASP A 79 -17.53 13.42 9.11
N LEU A 80 -16.54 13.80 9.91
CA LEU A 80 -16.37 13.34 11.29
C LEU A 80 -17.15 14.23 12.27
N GLY A 81 -17.81 15.28 11.77
CA GLY A 81 -18.62 16.21 12.53
C GLY A 81 -17.81 17.36 13.14
N GLU A 82 -18.39 18.02 14.13
CA GLU A 82 -17.97 19.35 14.60
C GLU A 82 -17.83 19.40 16.11
N VAL A 83 -16.80 20.09 16.59
CA VAL A 83 -16.62 20.48 17.99
C VAL A 83 -17.03 21.94 18.16
N ASP A 84 -18.04 22.21 19.00
CA ASP A 84 -18.48 23.55 19.36
C ASP A 84 -17.75 24.04 20.62
N PHE A 85 -17.09 25.19 20.53
CA PHE A 85 -16.37 25.86 21.63
C PHE A 85 -17.16 27.02 22.25
N GLY A 86 -18.41 27.22 21.82
CA GLY A 86 -19.27 28.35 22.17
C GLY A 86 -18.80 29.68 21.57
N GLN A 87 -19.64 30.72 21.73
CA GLN A 87 -19.37 32.08 21.23
C GLN A 87 -19.10 32.14 19.71
N ASP A 88 -19.90 31.40 18.92
CA ASP A 88 -19.77 31.27 17.47
C ASP A 88 -18.43 30.68 16.99
N ARG A 89 -17.78 29.88 17.84
CA ARG A 89 -16.51 29.21 17.52
C ARG A 89 -16.70 27.71 17.41
N SER A 90 -16.27 27.14 16.29
CA SER A 90 -16.35 25.70 16.07
C SER A 90 -15.27 25.19 15.13
N LEU A 91 -15.05 23.88 15.17
CA LEU A 91 -14.08 23.18 14.32
C LEU A 91 -14.69 21.90 13.78
N ALA A 92 -14.97 21.88 12.49
CA ALA A 92 -15.46 20.71 11.77
C ALA A 92 -14.29 19.90 11.20
N TYR A 93 -14.46 18.58 11.11
CA TYR A 93 -13.45 17.64 10.67
C TYR A 93 -13.93 16.81 9.49
N HIS A 94 -13.16 16.81 8.41
CA HIS A 94 -13.41 16.00 7.23
C HIS A 94 -12.19 15.14 6.92
N SER A 95 -12.38 13.88 6.51
CA SER A 95 -11.30 12.99 6.11
C SER A 95 -11.48 12.43 4.71
N ALA A 96 -10.35 12.21 4.04
CA ALA A 96 -10.28 11.53 2.76
C ALA A 96 -9.15 10.49 2.80
N ASP A 97 -9.52 9.21 2.86
CA ASP A 97 -8.62 8.09 3.12
C ASP A 97 -8.58 7.14 1.93
N VAL A 98 -7.40 6.56 1.66
CA VAL A 98 -7.22 5.45 0.73
C VAL A 98 -6.36 4.37 1.40
N GLY A 99 -6.81 3.13 1.35
CA GLY A 99 -6.16 2.04 2.08
C GLY A 99 -6.53 0.65 1.63
N LEU A 100 -5.93 -0.32 2.32
CA LEU A 100 -6.21 -1.74 2.11
C LEU A 100 -7.09 -2.26 3.24
N ALA A 101 -8.18 -2.91 2.85
CA ALA A 101 -9.07 -3.64 3.74
C ALA A 101 -8.83 -5.14 3.59
N VAL A 102 -8.73 -5.83 4.71
CA VAL A 102 -8.60 -7.29 4.78
C VAL A 102 -9.83 -7.86 5.49
N GLU A 103 -10.51 -8.81 4.86
CA GLU A 103 -11.67 -9.51 5.42
C GLU A 103 -11.32 -10.97 5.72
N VAL A 104 -11.68 -11.43 6.91
CA VAL A 104 -11.56 -12.83 7.34
C VAL A 104 -12.96 -13.38 7.60
N PRO A 105 -13.45 -14.34 6.79
CA PRO A 105 -14.77 -14.92 6.97
C PRO A 105 -14.84 -15.74 8.26
N LEU A 106 -15.85 -15.47 9.08
CA LEU A 106 -16.23 -16.30 10.23
C LEU A 106 -17.28 -17.34 9.82
N THR A 107 -18.22 -16.94 8.97
CA THR A 107 -19.27 -17.78 8.38
C THR A 107 -19.48 -17.40 6.91
N LYS A 108 -20.49 -17.99 6.24
CA LYS A 108 -20.85 -17.62 4.85
C LYS A 108 -21.35 -16.18 4.71
N SER A 109 -21.90 -15.61 5.78
CA SER A 109 -22.52 -14.28 5.79
C SER A 109 -21.92 -13.34 6.84
N LEU A 110 -20.93 -13.78 7.63
CA LEU A 110 -20.31 -12.97 8.67
C LEU A 110 -18.79 -13.00 8.51
N SER A 111 -18.15 -11.84 8.54
CA SER A 111 -16.70 -11.69 8.52
C SER A 111 -16.25 -10.67 9.58
N VAL A 112 -14.99 -10.78 9.99
CA VAL A 112 -14.27 -9.67 10.61
C VAL A 112 -13.48 -8.96 9.52
N TYR A 113 -13.31 -7.65 9.65
CA TYR A 113 -12.48 -6.88 8.74
C TYR A 113 -11.50 -5.99 9.50
N GLY A 114 -10.39 -5.67 8.85
CA GLY A 114 -9.45 -4.64 9.26
C GLY A 114 -9.06 -3.78 8.08
N LYS A 115 -8.85 -2.49 8.28
CA LYS A 115 -8.42 -1.53 7.26
C LYS A 115 -7.21 -0.76 7.77
N ALA A 116 -6.22 -0.56 6.90
CA ALA A 116 -5.13 0.39 7.14
C ALA A 116 -5.07 1.35 5.95
N ALA A 117 -5.10 2.65 6.22
CA ALA A 117 -5.19 3.69 5.21
C ALA A 117 -4.28 4.88 5.51
N LEU A 118 -3.98 5.61 4.44
CA LEU A 118 -3.35 6.93 4.48
C LEU A 118 -4.36 7.94 3.92
N GLY A 119 -4.40 9.12 4.50
CA GLY A 119 -5.40 10.10 4.10
C GLY A 119 -5.03 11.52 4.45
N TYR A 120 -5.94 12.41 4.09
CA TYR A 120 -5.91 13.82 4.45
C TYR A 120 -7.01 14.08 5.48
N LEU A 121 -6.65 14.80 6.54
CA LEU A 121 -7.61 15.37 7.47
C LEU A 121 -7.69 16.88 7.17
N ASP A 122 -8.88 17.33 6.84
CA ASP A 122 -9.22 18.74 6.62
C ASP A 122 -10.03 19.24 7.81
N THR A 123 -9.79 20.49 8.19
CA THR A 123 -10.43 21.11 9.35
C THR A 123 -10.99 22.47 8.96
N GLU A 124 -12.30 22.65 9.10
CA GLU A 124 -12.95 23.93 8.85
C GLU A 124 -13.18 24.62 10.19
N ALA A 125 -12.53 25.76 10.39
CA ALA A 125 -12.62 26.51 11.64
C ALA A 125 -13.46 27.77 11.48
N LYS A 126 -14.44 27.95 12.36
CA LYS A 126 -15.26 29.16 12.45
C LYS A 126 -14.90 29.92 13.71
N GLY A 127 -14.64 31.22 13.60
CA GLY A 127 -14.35 32.08 14.76
C GLY A 127 -13.05 31.75 15.50
N LEU A 128 -12.20 30.89 14.95
CA LEU A 128 -10.91 30.49 15.48
C LEU A 128 -9.82 30.91 14.50
N ALA A 129 -8.67 31.35 15.01
CA ALA A 129 -7.46 31.45 14.22
C ALA A 129 -6.90 30.02 14.04
N ALA A 130 -7.53 29.24 13.15
CA ALA A 130 -6.94 27.99 12.71
C ALA A 130 -6.03 28.28 11.52
N ASN A 131 -4.88 27.64 11.51
CA ASN A 131 -4.21 27.39 10.23
C ASN A 131 -4.94 26.21 9.61
N ASP A 132 -5.28 26.29 8.33
CA ASP A 132 -5.78 25.15 7.55
C ASP A 132 -4.72 24.04 7.59
N LEU A 133 -4.84 23.14 8.56
CA LEU A 133 -3.88 22.07 8.77
C LEU A 133 -4.34 20.86 7.96
N TYR A 134 -4.11 20.93 6.65
CA TYR A 134 -4.12 19.73 5.81
C TYR A 134 -3.01 18.81 6.29
N SER A 135 -3.37 17.89 7.18
CA SER A 135 -2.44 16.95 7.77
C SER A 135 -2.61 15.61 7.07
N LEU A 136 -1.50 15.14 6.49
CA LEU A 136 -1.39 13.74 6.12
C LEU A 136 -1.50 12.94 7.42
N HIS A 137 -2.44 12.01 7.47
CA HIS A 137 -2.63 11.14 8.62
C HIS A 137 -2.71 9.67 8.20
N ARG A 138 -2.63 8.80 9.19
CA ARG A 138 -2.80 7.36 9.06
C ARG A 138 -4.05 6.95 9.81
N SER A 139 -4.84 6.06 9.22
CA SER A 139 -6.01 5.51 9.87
C SER A 139 -6.01 3.99 9.89
N VAL A 140 -6.50 3.44 10.99
CA VAL A 140 -6.68 1.99 11.17
C VAL A 140 -8.11 1.75 11.63
N SER A 141 -8.79 0.81 10.97
CA SER A 141 -10.14 0.40 11.34
C SER A 141 -10.20 -1.11 11.56
N ALA A 142 -11.08 -1.55 12.44
CA ALA A 142 -11.40 -2.96 12.60
C ALA A 142 -12.88 -3.14 12.99
N GLY A 143 -13.48 -4.26 12.59
CA GLY A 143 -14.89 -4.49 12.89
C GLY A 143 -15.45 -5.79 12.34
N VAL A 144 -16.77 -5.84 12.29
CA VAL A 144 -17.55 -6.98 11.80
C VAL A 144 -18.41 -6.58 10.61
N GLN A 145 -18.61 -7.51 9.68
CA GLN A 145 -19.43 -7.31 8.50
C GLN A 145 -20.38 -8.49 8.30
N ALA A 146 -21.67 -8.19 8.20
CA ALA A 146 -22.70 -9.13 7.79
C ALA A 146 -22.98 -8.93 6.28
N SER A 147 -22.67 -9.93 5.46
CA SER A 147 -22.82 -9.89 4.00
C SER A 147 -23.98 -10.76 3.51
N GLY A 148 -24.84 -10.16 2.69
CA GLY A 148 -25.81 -10.83 1.83
C GLY A 148 -25.34 -10.82 0.37
N ASP A 149 -26.27 -11.11 -0.55
CA ASP A 149 -25.93 -11.27 -1.97
C ASP A 149 -25.44 -9.97 -2.62
N ASN A 150 -26.12 -8.84 -2.41
CA ASN A 150 -25.74 -7.55 -3.00
C ASN A 150 -25.48 -6.46 -1.96
N TRP A 151 -25.77 -6.76 -0.69
CA TRP A 151 -25.73 -5.81 0.39
C TRP A 151 -24.87 -6.36 1.52
N ALA A 152 -24.13 -5.51 2.21
CA ALA A 152 -23.47 -5.85 3.45
C ALA A 152 -23.67 -4.74 4.48
N ALA A 153 -23.90 -5.10 5.73
CA ALA A 153 -23.87 -4.18 6.85
C ALA A 153 -22.53 -4.34 7.59
N ARG A 154 -21.92 -3.24 7.98
CA ARG A 154 -20.60 -3.21 8.61
C ARG A 154 -20.67 -2.34 9.86
N VAL A 155 -20.10 -2.85 10.95
CA VAL A 155 -19.90 -2.08 12.19
C VAL A 155 -18.41 -2.09 12.47
N GLY A 156 -17.82 -0.91 12.63
CA GLY A 156 -16.39 -0.72 12.74
C GLY A 156 -16.02 0.24 13.86
N TYR A 157 -14.78 0.12 14.32
CA TYR A 157 -14.10 1.13 15.09
C TYR A 157 -12.90 1.61 14.27
N SER A 158 -12.73 2.92 14.17
CA SER A 158 -11.66 3.59 13.43
C SER A 158 -10.86 4.49 14.36
N SER A 159 -9.56 4.54 14.15
CA SER A 159 -8.63 5.46 14.81
C SER A 159 -7.86 6.21 13.74
N TRP A 160 -7.77 7.52 13.87
CA TRP A 160 -7.04 8.44 13.01
C TRP A 160 -5.92 9.09 13.84
N ASP A 161 -4.66 8.69 13.57
CA ASP A 161 -3.44 8.99 14.37
C ASP A 161 -3.69 9.28 15.87
N GLU A 162 -3.70 10.54 16.31
CA GLU A 162 -3.83 10.92 17.74
C GLU A 162 -5.11 11.67 18.11
N ASP A 163 -5.79 12.32 17.16
CA ASP A 163 -6.78 13.36 17.51
C ASP A 163 -8.24 12.96 17.21
N ALA A 164 -8.47 11.81 16.54
CA ALA A 164 -9.82 11.35 16.26
C ALA A 164 -9.93 9.82 16.32
N LYS A 165 -11.03 9.35 16.90
CA LYS A 165 -11.42 7.94 16.90
C LYS A 165 -12.94 7.85 16.83
N GLY A 166 -13.48 6.76 16.32
CA GLY A 166 -14.92 6.70 16.13
C GLY A 166 -15.46 5.32 15.84
N LEU A 167 -16.75 5.15 16.13
CA LEU A 167 -17.53 3.98 15.77
C LEU A 167 -18.30 4.27 14.49
N THR A 168 -18.25 3.35 13.54
CA THR A 168 -18.94 3.47 12.25
C THR A 168 -19.98 2.37 12.09
N VAL A 169 -21.11 2.72 11.48
CA VAL A 169 -22.13 1.79 11.03
C VAL A 169 -22.42 2.10 9.57
N SER A 170 -22.13 1.17 8.67
CA SER A 170 -22.26 1.37 7.23
C SER A 170 -23.01 0.26 6.51
N LEU A 171 -23.64 0.64 5.40
CA LEU A 171 -24.31 -0.24 4.46
C LEU A 171 -23.58 -0.17 3.13
N LEU A 172 -23.14 -1.32 2.62
CA LEU A 172 -22.40 -1.47 1.37
C LEU A 172 -23.28 -2.13 0.32
N HIS A 173 -23.26 -1.62 -0.91
CA HIS A 173 -23.89 -2.18 -2.09
C HIS A 173 -22.85 -2.66 -3.09
N ARG A 174 -22.97 -3.91 -3.54
CA ARG A 174 -22.08 -4.52 -4.54
C ARG A 174 -22.60 -4.25 -5.94
N ILE A 175 -21.76 -3.66 -6.76
CA ILE A 175 -22.08 -3.24 -8.12
C ILE A 175 -21.77 -4.38 -9.10
N GLY A 176 -22.75 -4.72 -9.92
CA GLY A 176 -22.61 -5.74 -10.97
C GLY A 176 -23.39 -7.02 -10.66
N LYS A 177 -23.48 -7.90 -11.65
CA LYS A 177 -24.20 -9.17 -11.52
C LYS A 177 -23.38 -10.15 -10.70
N ASN A 178 -24.06 -10.85 -9.78
CA ASN A 178 -23.46 -11.95 -9.04
C ASN A 178 -23.25 -13.10 -10.02
N THR A 179 -22.13 -13.04 -10.75
CA THR A 179 -21.70 -14.10 -11.65
C THR A 179 -21.11 -15.17 -10.76
N ARG A 180 -21.96 -15.84 -9.95
CA ARG A 180 -21.64 -17.17 -9.42
C ARG A 180 -21.37 -18.00 -10.65
N SER A 181 -20.11 -18.13 -11.00
CA SER A 181 -19.72 -18.86 -12.17
C SER A 181 -20.11 -20.28 -11.86
N GLN A 182 -21.08 -20.81 -12.61
CA GLN A 182 -21.28 -22.24 -12.73
C GLN A 182 -20.01 -22.82 -13.41
N ALA A 183 -18.87 -22.76 -12.73
CA ALA A 183 -17.65 -23.46 -13.08
C ALA A 183 -17.80 -24.92 -12.63
N ASN A 184 -18.85 -25.56 -13.15
CA ASN A 184 -19.07 -27.00 -13.23
C ASN A 184 -19.87 -27.31 -14.50
N ALA A 185 -19.71 -26.51 -15.56
CA ALA A 185 -20.11 -26.91 -16.89
C ALA A 185 -18.92 -27.60 -17.56
N GLY A 186 -18.87 -28.93 -17.39
CA GLY A 186 -18.15 -29.87 -18.23
C GLY A 186 -16.65 -29.61 -18.38
N VAL A 187 -15.85 -30.47 -17.75
CA VAL A 187 -14.58 -30.87 -18.35
C VAL A 187 -14.93 -31.45 -19.72
N ALA A 188 -14.96 -30.61 -20.75
CA ALA A 188 -14.80 -31.07 -22.11
C ALA A 188 -13.44 -31.74 -22.13
N MET A 189 -13.43 -33.07 -22.22
CA MET A 189 -12.22 -33.85 -22.48
C MET A 189 -11.48 -33.17 -23.62
N GLN A 190 -10.39 -32.48 -23.31
CA GLN A 190 -9.45 -32.10 -24.33
C GLN A 190 -8.94 -33.41 -24.95
N PRO A 191 -9.02 -33.58 -26.27
CA PRO A 191 -8.36 -34.70 -26.92
C PRO A 191 -6.89 -34.64 -26.52
N GLN A 192 -6.42 -35.75 -25.96
CA GLN A 192 -5.04 -35.97 -25.61
C GLN A 192 -4.20 -35.83 -26.88
N TYR A 193 -3.65 -34.64 -27.12
CA TYR A 193 -2.68 -34.44 -28.17
C TYR A 193 -1.43 -35.21 -27.80
N GLU A 194 -1.10 -36.19 -28.65
CA GLU A 194 0.17 -36.89 -28.62
C GLU A 194 1.29 -35.86 -28.76
N PRO A 195 2.26 -35.81 -27.83
CA PRO A 195 3.32 -34.84 -27.89
C PRO A 195 4.16 -35.12 -29.13
N THR A 196 4.01 -34.28 -30.15
CA THR A 196 4.97 -34.24 -31.24
C THR A 196 6.28 -33.79 -30.60
N VAL A 197 7.27 -34.68 -30.56
CA VAL A 197 8.62 -34.38 -30.08
C VAL A 197 9.21 -33.33 -31.01
N GLN A 198 9.03 -32.06 -30.67
CA GLN A 198 9.81 -30.98 -31.24
C GLN A 198 11.26 -31.23 -30.83
N GLN A 199 12.08 -31.63 -31.80
CA GLN A 199 13.53 -31.61 -31.68
C GLN A 199 13.92 -30.21 -31.17
N ALA A 200 14.52 -30.19 -29.98
CA ALA A 200 15.07 -28.97 -29.41
C ALA A 200 16.06 -28.39 -30.41
N GLN A 201 15.67 -27.28 -31.04
CA GLN A 201 16.63 -26.41 -31.69
C GLN A 201 17.61 -25.95 -30.59
N PRO A 202 18.93 -25.91 -30.87
CA PRO A 202 19.89 -25.34 -29.95
C PRO A 202 19.39 -23.94 -29.57
N VAL A 203 19.13 -23.71 -28.29
CA VAL A 203 18.86 -22.37 -27.79
C VAL A 203 20.15 -21.60 -28.04
N GLU A 204 20.14 -20.78 -29.08
CA GLU A 204 21.17 -19.80 -29.36
C GLU A 204 21.33 -18.98 -28.08
N MET A 205 22.50 -19.11 -27.43
CA MET A 205 22.78 -18.41 -26.19
C MET A 205 22.56 -16.92 -26.45
N LEU A 206 21.54 -16.35 -25.81
CA LEU A 206 21.29 -14.91 -25.89
C LEU A 206 22.60 -14.18 -25.55
N PRO A 207 22.96 -13.15 -26.32
CA PRO A 207 24.15 -12.36 -26.05
C PRO A 207 24.12 -11.86 -24.61
N ASN A 208 25.25 -11.98 -23.91
CA ASN A 208 25.53 -11.46 -22.56
C ASN A 208 24.51 -10.39 -22.15
N ALA A 209 23.49 -10.79 -21.39
CA ALA A 209 22.51 -9.85 -20.87
C ALA A 209 23.29 -8.75 -20.13
N PRO A 210 22.98 -7.46 -20.36
CA PRO A 210 23.71 -6.39 -19.74
C PRO A 210 23.69 -6.58 -18.22
N SER A 211 24.85 -6.43 -17.60
CA SER A 211 25.07 -6.55 -16.14
C SER A 211 24.44 -5.40 -15.35
N TYR A 212 23.41 -4.74 -15.90
CA TYR A 212 22.86 -3.49 -15.41
C TYR A 212 21.35 -3.47 -15.68
N LEU A 213 20.56 -3.27 -14.62
CA LEU A 213 19.13 -2.96 -14.68
C LEU A 213 18.94 -1.51 -14.27
N TYR A 214 17.95 -0.83 -14.85
CA TYR A 214 17.65 0.57 -14.53
C TYR A 214 16.23 0.70 -13.99
N PHE A 215 16.06 1.57 -12.99
CA PHE A 215 14.79 1.82 -12.33
C PHE A 215 14.51 3.31 -12.27
N ALA A 216 13.24 3.70 -12.34
CA ALA A 216 12.81 5.10 -12.39
C ALA A 216 12.93 5.80 -11.02
N PRO A 217 13.14 7.14 -10.99
CA PRO A 217 13.69 7.86 -9.83
C PRO A 217 12.76 8.04 -8.61
N LEU A 218 11.45 7.85 -8.80
CA LEU A 218 10.45 8.58 -8.01
C LEU A 218 9.75 7.77 -6.93
N SER A 219 10.01 6.47 -6.82
CA SER A 219 9.36 5.65 -5.80
C SER A 219 10.37 4.79 -5.05
N GLY A 220 10.17 4.63 -3.73
CA GLY A 220 10.89 3.64 -2.94
C GLY A 220 10.54 2.21 -3.34
N ALA A 221 9.41 1.99 -4.02
CA ALA A 221 8.88 0.68 -4.40
C ALA A 221 9.08 0.36 -5.89
N LEU A 222 9.42 -0.89 -6.23
CA LEU A 222 9.51 -1.33 -7.63
C LEU A 222 8.11 -1.28 -8.29
N SER A 223 8.01 -0.70 -9.49
CA SER A 223 6.82 -0.82 -10.33
C SER A 223 6.62 -2.27 -10.79
N ILE A 224 5.44 -2.57 -11.33
CA ILE A 224 5.12 -3.92 -11.83
C ILE A 224 6.09 -4.35 -12.94
N ASP A 225 6.40 -3.45 -13.87
CA ASP A 225 7.30 -3.76 -14.99
C ASP A 225 8.76 -3.86 -14.54
N GLU A 226 9.18 -3.01 -13.62
CA GLU A 226 10.50 -3.06 -12.99
C GLU A 226 10.71 -4.38 -12.24
N ASN A 227 9.70 -4.82 -11.50
CA ASN A 227 9.71 -6.10 -10.82
C ASN A 227 9.76 -7.26 -11.83
N ARG A 228 9.01 -7.19 -12.93
CA ARG A 228 9.07 -8.21 -14.00
C ARG A 228 10.47 -8.30 -14.63
N GLN A 229 11.10 -7.15 -14.92
CA GLN A 229 12.46 -7.09 -15.45
C GLN A 229 13.48 -7.66 -14.47
N LEU A 230 13.40 -7.28 -13.19
CA LEU A 230 14.27 -7.81 -12.13
C LEU A 230 14.17 -9.33 -12.00
N LEU A 231 12.95 -9.87 -12.02
CA LEU A 231 12.73 -11.32 -11.94
C LEU A 231 13.25 -12.05 -13.18
N SER A 232 13.01 -11.50 -14.37
CA SER A 232 13.53 -12.05 -15.63
C SER A 232 15.06 -12.10 -15.60
N TRP A 233 15.70 -11.01 -15.21
CA TRP A 233 17.15 -10.92 -15.08
C TRP A 233 17.69 -11.92 -14.04
N ALA A 234 17.12 -11.94 -12.84
CA ALA A 234 17.59 -12.78 -11.73
C ALA A 234 17.47 -14.28 -12.02
N SER A 235 16.49 -14.68 -12.85
CA SER A 235 16.34 -16.07 -13.29
C SER A 235 17.55 -16.60 -14.07
N SER A 236 18.33 -15.70 -14.69
CA SER A 236 19.55 -16.01 -15.42
C SER A 236 20.82 -16.04 -14.54
N ALA A 237 20.76 -15.48 -13.32
CA ALA A 237 21.90 -15.31 -12.41
C ALA A 237 22.12 -16.47 -11.42
N LYS A 238 21.72 -17.70 -11.78
CA LYS A 238 21.66 -18.82 -10.82
C LYS A 238 23.02 -19.13 -10.18
N GLY A 239 23.08 -19.04 -8.85
CA GLY A 239 24.27 -19.38 -8.07
C GLY A 239 25.32 -18.27 -8.00
N SER A 240 25.07 -17.11 -8.60
CA SER A 240 26.00 -15.97 -8.56
C SER A 240 25.86 -15.15 -7.28
N HIS A 241 26.94 -14.48 -6.89
CA HIS A 241 26.87 -13.38 -5.94
C HIS A 241 26.39 -12.11 -6.66
N VAL A 242 25.38 -11.45 -6.12
CA VAL A 242 24.76 -10.25 -6.69
C VAL A 242 25.08 -9.05 -5.82
N GLU A 243 25.84 -8.11 -6.36
CA GLU A 243 26.16 -6.83 -5.73
C GLU A 243 25.22 -5.74 -6.24
N ILE A 244 24.63 -4.98 -5.33
CA ILE A 244 23.68 -3.92 -5.64
C ILE A 244 24.24 -2.59 -5.18
N THR A 245 24.32 -1.60 -6.07
CA THR A 245 24.82 -0.25 -5.74
C THR A 245 23.80 0.80 -6.15
N GLY A 246 23.36 1.63 -5.20
CA GLY A 246 22.57 2.82 -5.49
C GLY A 246 23.46 3.97 -5.96
N PHE A 247 23.03 4.73 -6.96
CA PHE A 247 23.72 5.94 -7.40
C PHE A 247 22.77 7.13 -7.37
N ALA A 248 23.26 8.26 -6.85
CA ALA A 248 22.56 9.53 -6.83
C ALA A 248 23.34 10.60 -7.60
N ASP A 249 22.63 11.53 -8.22
CA ASP A 249 23.24 12.72 -8.83
C ASP A 249 23.46 13.80 -7.76
N SER A 250 24.61 14.47 -7.82
CA SER A 250 24.96 15.61 -6.97
C SER A 250 24.14 16.88 -7.25
N THR A 251 23.35 16.95 -8.33
CA THR A 251 22.50 18.13 -8.63
C THR A 251 21.36 18.33 -7.64
N THR A 252 20.91 17.26 -6.99
CA THR A 252 19.95 17.30 -5.87
C THR A 252 20.68 17.24 -4.54
N ASP A 253 20.15 17.88 -3.48
CA ASP A 253 20.62 17.80 -2.09
C ASP A 253 21.25 16.43 -1.79
N GLY A 254 22.58 16.38 -1.80
CA GLY A 254 23.35 15.14 -2.05
C GLY A 254 23.10 14.08 -0.98
N GLU A 255 22.85 14.50 0.26
CA GLU A 255 22.52 13.60 1.37
C GLU A 255 21.16 12.95 1.17
N ARG A 256 20.14 13.75 0.83
CA ARG A 256 18.78 13.26 0.57
C ARG A 256 18.74 12.37 -0.67
N ALA A 257 19.51 12.70 -1.70
CA ALA A 257 19.61 11.90 -2.91
C ALA A 257 20.28 10.54 -2.64
N ALA A 258 21.39 10.53 -1.87
CA ALA A 258 22.07 9.31 -1.44
C ALA A 258 21.16 8.42 -0.58
N MET A 259 20.39 9.00 0.35
CA MET A 259 19.43 8.27 1.17
C MET A 259 18.37 7.54 0.32
N TYR A 260 17.83 8.19 -0.71
CA TYR A 260 16.86 7.54 -1.60
C TYR A 260 17.50 6.45 -2.48
N ALA A 261 18.74 6.66 -2.94
CA ALA A 261 19.48 5.63 -3.66
C ALA A 261 19.72 4.38 -2.80
N ASP A 262 20.03 4.57 -1.51
CA ASP A 262 20.24 3.47 -0.57
C ASP A 262 18.94 2.71 -0.32
N LEU A 263 17.84 3.43 -0.01
CA LEU A 263 16.52 2.84 0.20
C LEU A 263 16.09 2.00 -1.01
N ARG A 264 16.38 2.48 -2.23
CA ARG A 264 16.06 1.76 -3.46
C ARG A 264 16.92 0.50 -3.61
N ALA A 265 18.22 0.58 -3.38
CA ALA A 265 19.13 -0.57 -3.42
C ALA A 265 18.69 -1.66 -2.42
N GLN A 266 18.27 -1.26 -1.21
CA GLN A 266 17.74 -2.16 -0.20
C GLN A 266 16.42 -2.82 -0.62
N THR A 267 15.55 -2.07 -1.31
CA THR A 267 14.27 -2.60 -1.82
C THR A 267 14.51 -3.68 -2.87
N VAL A 268 15.41 -3.43 -3.82
CA VAL A 268 15.81 -4.42 -4.84
C VAL A 268 16.44 -5.65 -4.18
N ALA A 269 17.33 -5.45 -3.20
CA ALA A 269 17.97 -6.54 -2.47
C ALA A 269 16.94 -7.44 -1.75
N SER A 270 15.96 -6.81 -1.09
CA SER A 270 14.90 -7.51 -0.38
C SER A 270 14.01 -8.31 -1.34
N ALA A 271 13.64 -7.73 -2.49
CA ALA A 271 12.89 -8.42 -3.54
C ALA A 271 13.62 -9.67 -4.03
N LEU A 272 14.92 -9.55 -4.34
CA LEU A 272 15.75 -10.69 -4.79
C LEU A 272 15.86 -11.78 -3.73
N ARG A 273 16.21 -11.42 -2.48
CA ARG A 273 16.34 -12.38 -1.37
C ARG A 273 15.04 -13.13 -1.09
N SER A 274 13.90 -12.46 -1.21
CA SER A 274 12.59 -13.08 -0.97
C SER A 274 12.17 -14.10 -2.03
N ARG A 275 12.72 -14.01 -3.25
CA ARG A 275 12.28 -14.81 -4.40
C ARG A 275 13.30 -15.86 -4.84
N PHE A 276 14.58 -15.63 -4.56
CA PHE A 276 15.67 -16.48 -5.03
C PHE A 276 16.57 -16.86 -3.85
N SER A 277 16.30 -18.03 -3.26
CA SER A 277 17.09 -18.56 -2.14
C SER A 277 18.51 -18.97 -2.53
N ASN A 278 18.79 -19.07 -3.83
CA ASN A 278 20.09 -19.46 -4.39
C ASN A 278 20.96 -18.26 -4.82
N LEU A 279 20.55 -17.02 -4.53
CA LEU A 279 21.35 -15.83 -4.78
C LEU A 279 21.94 -15.31 -3.47
N THR A 280 23.25 -15.04 -3.47
CA THR A 280 23.88 -14.31 -2.38
C THR A 280 23.85 -12.83 -2.73
N VAL A 281 23.05 -12.03 -2.03
CA VAL A 281 22.84 -10.61 -2.37
C VAL A 281 23.54 -9.69 -1.36
N SER A 282 24.43 -8.81 -1.83
CA SER A 282 25.07 -7.75 -1.05
C SER A 282 24.65 -6.35 -1.54
N VAL A 283 24.60 -5.38 -0.63
CA VAL A 283 24.32 -3.98 -0.96
C VAL A 283 25.57 -3.15 -0.62
N LYS A 284 26.09 -2.44 -1.61
CA LYS A 284 27.21 -1.51 -1.43
C LYS A 284 26.69 -0.12 -1.04
N PRO A 285 27.49 0.67 -0.29
CA PRO A 285 27.17 2.06 -0.01
C PRO A 285 26.84 2.81 -1.29
N SER A 286 25.78 3.62 -1.24
CA SER A 286 25.38 4.41 -2.40
C SER A 286 26.45 5.43 -2.78
N GLN A 287 26.63 5.64 -4.07
CA GLN A 287 27.63 6.57 -4.61
C GLN A 287 26.93 7.85 -5.11
N VAL A 288 27.44 9.01 -4.69
CA VAL A 288 27.04 10.30 -5.27
C VAL A 288 28.00 10.60 -6.41
N VAL A 289 27.45 10.74 -7.61
CA VAL A 289 28.24 11.03 -8.81
C VAL A 289 28.15 12.54 -9.11
N PRO A 290 29.28 13.20 -9.43
CA PRO A 290 29.27 14.60 -9.82
C PRO A 290 28.42 14.86 -11.08
N ALA A 291 27.67 15.96 -11.05
CA ALA A 291 26.97 16.50 -12.19
C ALA A 291 27.97 16.86 -13.31
N GLY A 292 27.85 16.24 -14.48
CA GLY A 292 28.64 16.62 -15.67
C GLY A 292 29.70 15.63 -16.15
N GLU A 293 29.81 14.42 -15.59
CA GLU A 293 30.53 13.34 -16.30
C GLU A 293 29.81 13.01 -17.63
N PRO A 294 30.55 12.70 -18.72
CA PRO A 294 29.97 12.38 -20.02
C PRO A 294 29.29 11.00 -19.98
N TRP A 295 28.08 10.99 -19.49
CA TRP A 295 27.18 9.85 -19.50
C TRP A 295 26.50 9.73 -20.88
N SER A 296 26.26 8.50 -21.36
CA SER A 296 25.33 8.26 -22.48
C SER A 296 23.93 8.76 -22.09
N ALA A 297 23.08 9.16 -23.06
CA ALA A 297 21.76 9.73 -22.78
C ALA A 297 20.84 8.84 -21.91
N GLN A 298 21.11 7.54 -21.80
CA GLN A 298 20.39 6.59 -20.93
C GLN A 298 20.80 6.69 -19.44
N GLN A 299 21.96 7.27 -19.15
CA GLN A 299 22.56 7.34 -17.82
C GLN A 299 22.28 8.65 -17.07
N LEU A 300 21.56 9.59 -17.70
CA LEU A 300 21.10 10.88 -17.12
C LEU A 300 19.86 10.76 -16.24
N ILE A 301 19.45 9.54 -15.87
CA ILE A 301 18.27 9.32 -15.03
C ILE A 301 18.70 9.38 -13.56
N ASN A 302 18.24 10.43 -12.86
CA ASN A 302 18.43 10.63 -11.43
C ASN A 302 18.07 9.34 -10.65
N ARG A 303 18.96 8.85 -9.77
CA ARG A 303 18.70 7.74 -8.84
C ARG A 303 18.56 6.36 -9.52
N ARG A 304 19.70 5.74 -9.85
CA ARG A 304 19.77 4.38 -10.44
C ARG A 304 20.22 3.34 -9.42
N VAL A 305 19.90 2.07 -9.66
CA VAL A 305 20.48 0.93 -8.93
C VAL A 305 21.17 0.03 -9.93
N GLU A 306 22.47 -0.18 -9.76
CA GLU A 306 23.24 -1.13 -10.54
C GLU A 306 23.22 -2.50 -9.86
N ILE A 307 23.10 -3.56 -10.66
CA ILE A 307 23.07 -4.94 -10.18
C ILE A 307 24.13 -5.74 -10.93
N ARG A 308 25.26 -5.98 -10.28
CA ARG A 308 26.39 -6.73 -10.85
C ARG A 308 26.42 -8.14 -10.29
N TRP A 309 26.68 -9.13 -11.14
CA TRP A 309 27.03 -10.46 -10.65
C TRP A 309 28.56 -10.65 -10.57
N THR A 310 29.00 -11.47 -9.62
CA THR A 310 30.37 -11.97 -9.57
C THR A 310 30.31 -13.49 -9.43
N ASN A 311 31.08 -14.19 -10.27
CA ASN A 311 31.30 -15.64 -10.17
C ASN A 311 32.38 -15.94 -9.15
#